data_AF-A0A1V3U3L9-F1
#
_entry.id   AF-A0A1V3U3L9-F1
#
_cell.length_a   1.000
_cell.length_b   1.000
_cell.length_c   1.000
_cell.angle_alpha   90.00
_cell.angle_beta   90.00
_cell.angle_gamma   90.00
#
_symmetry.space_group_name_H-M   'P 1'
#
loop_
_entity.id
_entity.type
_entity.pdbx_description
1 polymer ?
#
loop_
_entity_poly.entity_id
_entity_poly.type
_entity_poly.pdbx_seq_one_letter_code
_entity_poly.pdbx_strand_id
1 'polypeptide(L)'
;MKAIKIIRNIFIVVTLLFLALDFLLILPEYCACKNASENAKAITIWGYHADCFGDNQEFTLAFFQIIGLWIIGLLIFTILLHIIYRKQKSDLKDKN
;
A
#
# COMPACT_ATOMS: atom_id res chain seq x y z
N MET A 1 -3.17 -27.17 -2.28
CA MET A 1 -3.94 -26.24 -3.15
C MET A 1 -4.76 -25.20 -2.39
N LYS A 2 -5.64 -25.57 -1.44
CA LYS A 2 -6.51 -24.60 -0.72
C LYS A 2 -5.72 -23.61 0.15
N ALA A 3 -4.69 -24.07 0.87
CA ALA A 3 -3.86 -23.22 1.73
C ALA A 3 -3.14 -22.08 0.97
N ILE A 4 -2.46 -22.39 -0.14
CA ILE A 4 -1.77 -21.36 -0.97
C ILE A 4 -2.77 -20.33 -1.52
N LYS A 5 -3.98 -20.77 -1.88
CA LYS A 5 -5.05 -19.87 -2.35
C LYS A 5 -5.50 -18.93 -1.23
N ILE A 6 -5.68 -19.43 -0.02
CA ILE A 6 -6.07 -18.63 1.16
C ILE A 6 -4.97 -17.63 1.50
N ILE A 7 -3.72 -18.08 1.58
CA ILE A 7 -2.56 -17.21 1.87
C ILE A 7 -2.50 -16.07 0.86
N ARG A 8 -2.55 -16.37 -0.45
CA ARG A 8 -2.57 -15.34 -1.50
C ARG A 8 -3.71 -14.34 -1.32
N ASN A 9 -4.90 -14.80 -0.94
CA ASN A 9 -6.05 -13.92 -0.75
C ASN A 9 -5.85 -12.98 0.44
N ILE A 10 -5.29 -13.48 1.54
CA ILE A 10 -4.93 -12.66 2.71
C ILE A 10 -3.91 -11.60 2.30
N PHE A 11 -2.85 -11.98 1.57
CA PHE A 11 -1.86 -11.03 1.08
C PHE A 11 -2.48 -9.92 0.22
N ILE A 12 -3.39 -10.27 -0.70
CA ILE A 12 -4.11 -9.28 -1.52
C ILE A 12 -4.92 -8.32 -0.66
N VAL A 13 -5.68 -8.83 0.33
CA VAL A 13 -6.49 -7.99 1.22
C VAL A 13 -5.60 -7.05 2.03
N VAL A 14 -4.48 -7.55 2.56
CA VAL A 14 -3.51 -6.74 3.30
C VAL A 14 -2.90 -5.65 2.40
N THR A 15 -2.49 -5.99 1.19
CA THR A 15 -1.97 -4.99 0.22
C THR A 15 -3.02 -3.92 -0.09
N LEU A 16 -4.28 -4.29 -0.30
CA LEU A 16 -5.36 -3.33 -0.55
C LEU A 16 -5.60 -2.41 0.65
N LEU A 17 -5.49 -2.92 1.89
CA LEU A 17 -5.58 -2.12 3.10
C LEU A 17 -4.46 -1.07 3.19
N PHE A 18 -3.21 -1.48 2.96
CA PHE A 18 -2.08 -0.55 2.94
C PHE A 18 -2.23 0.50 1.84
N LEU A 19 -2.65 0.08 0.65
CA LEU A 19 -2.90 0.99 -0.48
C LEU A 19 -4.00 2.01 -0.13
N ALA A 20 -5.09 1.57 0.50
CA ALA A 20 -6.17 2.45 0.92
C ALA A 20 -5.70 3.46 1.97
N LEU A 21 -4.90 3.04 2.95
CA LEU A 21 -4.30 3.95 3.95
C LEU A 21 -3.40 5.00 3.28
N ASP A 22 -2.55 4.59 2.34
CA ASP A 22 -1.67 5.49 1.61
C ASP A 22 -2.46 6.55 0.80
N PHE A 23 -3.48 6.13 0.07
CA PHE A 23 -4.25 7.04 -0.80
C PHE A 23 -5.27 7.91 -0.05
N LEU A 24 -5.83 7.44 1.07
CA LEU A 24 -6.88 8.14 1.79
C LEU A 24 -6.35 9.08 2.88
N LEU A 25 -5.20 8.77 3.47
CA LEU A 25 -4.63 9.57 4.57
C LEU A 25 -3.29 10.21 4.20
N ILE A 26 -2.31 9.39 3.83
CA ILE A 26 -0.90 9.83 3.75
C ILE A 26 -0.67 10.76 2.55
N LEU A 27 -1.08 10.33 1.36
CA LEU A 27 -0.91 11.12 0.13
C LEU A 27 -1.68 12.46 0.16
N PRO A 28 -2.95 12.51 0.61
CA PRO A 28 -3.70 13.74 0.76
C PRO A 28 -3.07 14.73 1.75
N GLU A 29 -2.57 14.24 2.89
CA GLU A 29 -1.88 15.07 3.87
C GLU A 29 -0.57 15.64 3.32
N TYR A 30 0.23 14.81 2.65
CA TYR A 30 1.47 15.26 2.00
C TYR A 30 1.19 16.35 0.95
N CYS A 31 0.19 16.13 0.08
CA CYS A 31 -0.19 17.10 -0.95
C CYS A 31 -0.72 18.42 -0.35
N ALA A 32 -1.46 18.34 0.76
CA ALA A 32 -2.01 19.52 1.43
C ALA A 32 -0.88 20.33 2.10
N CYS A 33 0.04 19.66 2.80
CA CYS A 33 1.11 20.33 3.54
C CYS A 33 2.25 20.84 2.64
N LYS A 34 2.47 20.27 1.46
CA LYS A 34 3.49 20.73 0.51
C LYS A 34 3.32 22.19 0.08
N ASN A 35 2.08 22.69 0.01
CA ASN A 35 1.77 24.03 -0.47
C ASN A 35 1.30 24.99 0.65
N ALA A 36 1.30 24.55 1.90
CA ALA A 36 0.82 25.32 3.03
C ALA A 36 2.01 25.95 3.78
N SER A 37 1.81 27.14 4.36
CA SER A 37 2.81 27.75 5.26
C SER A 37 2.97 26.91 6.52
N GLU A 38 4.18 26.84 7.08
CA GLU A 38 4.44 26.15 8.35
C GLU A 38 3.43 26.57 9.43
N ASN A 39 2.76 25.61 10.06
CA ASN A 39 1.69 25.77 11.05
C ASN A 39 0.30 26.20 10.51
N ALA A 40 0.07 26.16 9.20
CA ALA A 40 -1.26 26.36 8.65
C ALA A 40 -2.09 25.06 8.66
N LYS A 41 -3.41 25.22 8.77
CA LYS A 41 -4.36 24.15 8.49
C LYS A 41 -4.58 24.10 6.98
N ALA A 42 -4.20 22.99 6.36
CA ALA A 42 -4.40 22.79 4.93
C ALA A 42 -5.67 21.96 4.70
N ILE A 43 -6.39 22.26 3.62
CA ILE A 43 -7.51 21.42 3.18
C ILE A 43 -6.93 20.36 2.25
N THR A 44 -7.17 19.08 2.58
CA THR A 44 -6.74 17.97 1.73
C THR A 44 -7.60 17.86 0.48
N ILE A 45 -7.15 17.06 -0.49
CA ILE A 45 -7.92 16.77 -1.70
C ILE A 45 -9.28 16.10 -1.42
N TRP A 46 -9.47 15.56 -0.21
CA TRP A 46 -10.73 14.94 0.24
C TRP A 46 -11.61 15.89 1.05
N GLY A 47 -11.19 17.15 1.21
CA GLY A 47 -12.00 18.20 1.86
C GLY A 47 -11.95 18.22 3.38
N TYR A 48 -11.07 17.43 4.02
CA TYR A 48 -10.83 17.52 5.46
C TYR A 48 -9.63 18.42 5.78
N HIS A 49 -9.62 19.01 6.97
CA HIS A 49 -8.51 19.83 7.44
C HIS A 49 -7.41 18.94 8.03
N ALA A 50 -6.19 19.09 7.52
CA ALA A 50 -4.98 18.50 8.07
C ALA A 50 -4.15 19.60 8.72
N ASP A 51 -3.63 19.32 9.92
CA ASP A 51 -2.78 20.25 10.65
C ASP A 51 -1.31 20.05 10.19
N CYS A 52 -0.78 21.03 9.44
CA CYS A 52 0.59 20.99 8.94
C CYS A 52 1.56 21.63 9.95
N PHE A 53 1.77 20.96 11.08
CA PHE A 53 2.72 21.36 12.11
C PHE A 53 4.16 20.95 11.73
N GLY A 54 5.09 21.90 11.66
CA GLY A 54 6.53 21.60 11.47
C GLY A 54 6.89 20.68 10.30
N ASP A 55 7.95 19.87 10.45
CA ASP A 55 8.48 18.87 9.49
C ASP A 55 7.49 17.75 9.08
N ASN A 56 6.18 17.91 9.32
CA ASN A 56 5.14 16.98 8.90
C ASN A 56 5.22 16.63 7.41
N GLN A 57 5.69 17.55 6.54
CA GLN A 57 5.91 17.22 5.14
C GLN A 57 6.97 16.11 4.96
N GLU A 58 8.10 16.20 5.67
CA GLU A 58 9.16 15.20 5.61
C GLU A 58 8.74 13.89 6.28
N PHE A 59 8.00 13.98 7.38
CA PHE A 59 7.45 12.84 8.08
C PHE A 59 6.46 12.06 7.20
N THR A 60 5.49 12.74 6.59
CA THR A 60 4.49 12.10 5.72
C THR A 60 5.15 11.55 4.45
N LEU A 61 6.19 12.19 3.92
CA LEU A 61 7.00 11.65 2.82
C LEU A 61 7.72 10.35 3.23
N ALA A 62 8.37 10.34 4.40
CA ALA A 62 9.06 9.15 4.91
C ALA A 62 8.07 7.99 5.15
N PHE A 63 6.89 8.29 5.70
CA PHE A 63 5.81 7.32 5.86
C PHE A 63 5.32 6.76 4.53
N PHE A 64 5.09 7.61 3.54
CA PHE A 64 4.72 7.21 2.18
C PHE A 64 5.78 6.30 1.54
N GLN A 65 7.07 6.62 1.69
CA GLN A 65 8.15 5.81 1.15
C GLN A 65 8.25 4.44 1.83
N ILE A 66 8.13 4.39 3.16
CA ILE A 66 8.17 3.14 3.92
C ILE A 66 6.97 2.26 3.54
N ILE A 67 5.76 2.81 3.57
CA ILE A 67 4.53 2.06 3.26
C ILE A 67 4.53 1.65 1.78
N GLY A 68 4.94 2.52 0.87
CA GLY A 68 5.14 2.21 -0.54
C GLY A 68 6.11 1.05 -0.75
N LEU A 69 7.23 1.00 -0.01
CA LEU A 69 8.18 -0.11 -0.06
C LEU A 69 7.53 -1.42 0.41
N TRP A 70 6.74 -1.39 1.48
CA TRP A 70 5.97 -2.56 1.95
C TRP A 70 4.95 -3.03 0.91
N ILE A 71 4.22 -2.11 0.27
CA ILE A 71 3.24 -2.44 -0.79
C ILE A 71 3.95 -3.13 -1.96
N ILE A 72 5.08 -2.59 -2.43
CA ILE A 72 5.87 -3.20 -3.51
C ILE A 72 6.34 -4.60 -3.12
N GLY A 73 6.87 -4.78 -1.91
CA GLY A 73 7.31 -6.07 -1.41
C GLY A 73 6.17 -7.11 -1.38
N LEU A 74 5.00 -6.71 -0.89
CA LEU A 74 3.82 -7.58 -0.85
C LEU A 74 3.31 -7.92 -2.26
N LEU A 75 3.35 -6.99 -3.21
CA LEU A 75 2.98 -7.24 -4.61
C LEU A 75 3.90 -8.27 -5.25
N ILE A 76 5.22 -8.11 -5.11
CA ILE A 76 6.21 -9.06 -5.64
C ILE A 76 5.97 -10.46 -5.04
N PHE A 77 5.78 -10.53 -3.72
CA PHE A 77 5.52 -11.79 -3.04
C PHE A 77 4.23 -12.47 -3.54
N THR A 78 3.18 -11.69 -3.75
CA THR A 78 1.89 -12.19 -4.27
C THR A 78 2.03 -12.72 -5.71
N ILE A 79 2.82 -12.06 -6.55
CA ILE A 79 3.13 -12.51 -7.91
C ILE A 79 3.91 -13.82 -7.89
N LEU A 80 4.93 -13.92 -7.04
CA LEU A 80 5.72 -15.15 -6.87
C LEU A 80 4.82 -16.32 -6.43
N LEU A 81 3.97 -16.12 -5.43
CA LEU A 81 2.98 -17.12 -5.01
C LEU A 81 2.04 -17.52 -6.15
N HIS A 82 1.63 -16.57 -7.00
CA HIS A 82 0.79 -16.87 -8.15
C HIS A 82 1.51 -17.74 -9.20
N ILE A 83 2.79 -17.45 -9.48
CA ILE A 83 3.61 -18.23 -10.40
C ILE A 83 3.81 -19.65 -9.87
N ILE A 84 4.16 -19.80 -8.59
CA ILE A 84 4.34 -21.11 -7.94
C ILE A 84 3.03 -21.91 -8.00
N TYR A 85 1.90 -21.27 -7.70
CA TYR A 85 0.59 -21.91 -7.78
C TYR A 85 0.26 -22.39 -9.21
N ARG A 86 0.58 -21.59 -10.24
CA ARG A 86 0.39 -21.98 -11.65
C ARG A 86 1.27 -23.18 -12.02
N LYS A 87 2.56 -23.16 -11.66
CA LYS A 87 3.49 -24.26 -11.94
C LYS A 87 3.06 -25.57 -11.27
N GLN A 88 2.67 -25.54 -10.00
CA GLN A 88 2.18 -26.74 -9.32
C GLN A 88 0.91 -27.29 -9.97
N LYS A 89 0.02 -26.42 -10.46
CA LYS A 89 -1.20 -26.84 -11.15
C LYS A 89 -0.91 -27.48 -12.51
N SER A 90 0.08 -27.01 -13.26
CA SER A 90 0.47 -27.63 -14.54
C SER A 90 1.14 -28.99 -14.34
N ASP A 91 2.01 -29.12 -13.34
CA ASP A 91 2.70 -30.38 -13.00
C ASP A 91 1.71 -31.48 -12.59
N LEU A 92 0.67 -31.12 -11.82
CA LEU A 92 -0.43 -32.03 -11.46
C LEU A 92 -1.30 -32.43 -12.65
N LYS A 93 -1.35 -31.63 -13.71
CA LYS A 93 -2.15 -31.92 -14.92
C LYS A 93 -1.41 -32.84 -15.90
N ASP A 94 -0.08 -32.81 -15.89
CA ASP A 94 0.76 -33.71 -16.71
C ASP A 94 0.87 -35.13 -16.13
N LYS A 95 0.60 -35.31 -14.83
CA LYS A 95 0.68 -36.61 -14.13
C LYS A 95 -0.63 -37.39 -14.05
N ASN A 96 -1.74 -36.83 -14.53
CA ASN A 96 -3.08 -37.42 -14.53
C ASN A 96 -3.57 -37.63 -15.95
#